data_AF-X5S640-F1
#
_entry.id   AF-X5S640-F1
#
_cell.length_a   1.000
_cell.length_b   1.000
_cell.length_c   1.000
_cell.angle_alpha   90.00
_cell.angle_beta   90.00
_cell.angle_gamma   90.00
#
_symmetry.space_group_name_H-M   'P 1'
#
loop_
_entity.id
_entity.type
_entity.pdbx_description
1 polymer ?
#
loop_
_entity_poly.entity_id
_entity_poly.type
_entity_poly.pdbx_seq_one_letter_code
_entity_poly.pdbx_strand_id
1 'polypeptide(L)'
;MEAELERLTAKVRACRICVDTPVGRPLPHEPRPVLLPSSSARILLAGQAPGTKVHLSGMPFTDASGDRLRSWLGVTSEEFYDTDKFSIVPMGFCFPGQDAKGGDLPPRRECALAWRAPLMALMPQIDLVLTIGSYAQSWHMGATRRPSLTETVKDWRTIWDAPASLKVLPLPHPSWRNSGWLKQNPWFEMDLLPFLRSEIRYRID
;
A
#
# COMPACT_ATOMS: atom_id res chain seq x y z
N MET A 1 -6.47 -18.99 11.35
CA MET A 1 -6.05 -17.71 10.74
C MET A 1 -4.90 -17.88 9.75
N GLU A 2 -3.68 -18.28 10.14
CA GLU A 2 -2.55 -18.42 9.20
C GLU A 2 -2.85 -19.31 7.98
N ALA A 3 -3.23 -20.58 8.20
CA ALA A 3 -3.59 -21.49 7.11
C ALA A 3 -4.79 -21.02 6.26
N GLU A 4 -5.68 -20.20 6.81
CA GLU A 4 -6.79 -19.61 6.06
C GLU A 4 -6.32 -18.44 5.19
N LEU A 5 -5.41 -17.63 5.72
CA LEU A 5 -4.79 -16.53 5.00
C LEU A 5 -3.95 -17.06 3.84
N GLU A 6 -3.18 -18.14 4.04
CA GLU A 6 -2.45 -18.82 2.97
C GLU A 6 -3.38 -19.33 1.86
N ARG A 7 -4.47 -20.01 2.23
CA ARG A 7 -5.49 -20.48 1.27
C ARG A 7 -6.11 -19.33 0.49
N LEU A 8 -6.47 -18.23 1.16
CA LEU A 8 -7.01 -17.05 0.49
C LEU A 8 -5.96 -16.42 -0.43
N THR A 9 -4.71 -16.32 0.03
CA THR A 9 -3.60 -15.77 -0.74
C THR A 9 -3.33 -16.58 -2.00
N ALA A 10 -3.42 -17.92 -1.93
CA ALA A 10 -3.32 -18.78 -3.11
C ALA A 10 -4.43 -18.48 -4.13
N LYS A 11 -5.68 -18.28 -3.67
CA LYS A 11 -6.79 -17.86 -4.55
C LYS A 11 -6.55 -16.49 -5.17
N VAL A 12 -6.05 -15.53 -4.37
CA VAL A 12 -5.70 -14.20 -4.87
C VAL A 12 -4.60 -14.27 -5.92
N ARG A 13 -3.56 -15.08 -5.70
CA ARG A 13 -2.45 -15.27 -6.66
C ARG A 13 -2.90 -15.92 -7.97
N ALA A 14 -3.95 -16.74 -7.93
CA ALA A 14 -4.59 -17.32 -9.11
C ALA A 14 -5.68 -16.42 -9.74
N CYS A 15 -5.94 -15.23 -9.19
CA CYS A 15 -7.03 -14.37 -9.64
C CYS A 15 -6.81 -13.85 -11.06
N ARG A 16 -7.84 -14.00 -11.91
CA ARG A 16 -7.85 -13.54 -13.31
C ARG A 16 -8.98 -12.56 -13.65
N ILE A 17 -9.70 -12.03 -12.66
CA ILE A 17 -10.87 -11.13 -12.87
C ILE A 17 -10.56 -10.01 -13.87
N CYS A 18 -9.37 -9.37 -13.78
CA CYS A 18 -8.98 -8.27 -14.64
C CYS A 18 -8.85 -8.61 -16.15
N VAL A 19 -8.88 -9.90 -16.50
CA VAL A 19 -8.88 -10.39 -17.90
C VAL A 19 -10.20 -11.07 -18.22
N ASP A 20 -10.69 -11.93 -17.33
CA ASP A 20 -11.84 -12.80 -17.62
C ASP A 20 -13.19 -12.07 -17.45
N THR A 21 -13.32 -11.23 -16.43
CA THR A 21 -14.56 -10.49 -16.09
C THR A 21 -14.28 -9.07 -15.55
N PRO A 22 -13.53 -8.25 -16.29
CA PRO A 22 -13.07 -6.94 -15.82
C PRO A 22 -14.20 -5.92 -15.69
N VAL A 23 -14.00 -4.92 -14.83
CA VAL A 23 -14.74 -3.66 -14.95
C VAL A 23 -14.08 -2.82 -16.04
N GLY A 24 -14.70 -2.78 -17.22
CA GLY A 24 -14.17 -2.09 -18.40
C GLY A 24 -13.37 -3.03 -19.31
N ARG A 25 -12.26 -2.55 -19.88
CA ARG A 25 -11.46 -3.35 -20.82
C ARG A 25 -10.60 -4.38 -20.07
N PRO A 26 -10.44 -5.60 -20.62
CA PRO A 26 -9.46 -6.58 -20.14
C PRO A 26 -8.04 -6.01 -20.13
N LEU A 27 -7.21 -6.50 -19.20
CA LEU A 27 -5.78 -6.23 -19.27
C LEU A 27 -5.20 -6.82 -20.57
N PRO A 28 -4.25 -6.12 -21.21
CA PRO A 28 -3.63 -6.60 -22.44
C PRO A 28 -2.50 -7.62 -22.19
N HIS A 29 -2.27 -8.02 -20.93
CA HIS A 29 -1.21 -8.91 -20.51
C HIS A 29 -1.71 -9.89 -19.43
N GLU A 30 -0.94 -10.94 -19.17
CA GLU A 30 -1.27 -11.92 -18.13
C GLU A 30 -1.37 -11.27 -16.75
N PRO A 31 -2.41 -11.60 -15.94
CA PRO A 31 -2.50 -11.16 -14.56
C PRO A 31 -1.35 -11.75 -13.74
N ARG A 32 -0.72 -10.90 -12.94
CA ARG A 32 0.24 -11.33 -11.91
C ARG A 32 -0.08 -10.61 -10.60
N PRO A 33 -0.97 -11.18 -9.76
CA PRO A 33 -1.29 -10.60 -8.46
C PRO A 33 -0.05 -10.61 -7.54
N VAL A 34 0.39 -9.42 -7.11
CA VAL A 34 1.56 -9.23 -6.24
C VAL A 34 1.12 -8.64 -4.90
N LEU A 35 1.33 -9.42 -3.84
CA LEU A 35 1.00 -9.11 -2.44
C LEU A 35 1.77 -10.03 -1.48
N LEU A 36 2.02 -9.53 -0.27
CA LEU A 36 2.63 -10.24 0.86
C LEU A 36 1.75 -10.04 2.11
N PRO A 37 0.60 -10.71 2.21
CA PRO A 37 -0.20 -10.69 3.44
C PRO A 37 0.53 -11.43 4.56
N SER A 38 0.20 -11.11 5.81
CA SER A 38 0.80 -11.75 6.98
C SER A 38 -0.20 -11.86 8.12
N SER A 39 -0.16 -12.99 8.83
CA SER A 39 -0.93 -13.24 10.06
C SER A 39 -0.22 -12.80 11.34
N SER A 40 1.04 -12.36 11.26
CA SER A 40 1.88 -11.95 12.40
C SER A 40 2.24 -10.46 12.38
N ALA A 41 2.47 -9.89 11.20
CA ALA A 41 2.85 -8.48 11.06
C ALA A 41 1.77 -7.55 11.65
N ARG A 42 2.22 -6.53 12.37
CA ARG A 42 1.37 -5.47 12.95
C ARG A 42 1.17 -4.28 12.02
N ILE A 43 2.00 -4.16 10.97
CA ILE A 43 2.01 -3.03 10.03
C ILE A 43 1.52 -3.49 8.66
N LEU A 44 0.54 -2.76 8.11
CA LEU A 44 0.08 -2.93 6.72
C LEU A 44 0.55 -1.76 5.84
N LEU A 45 1.29 -2.08 4.78
CA LEU A 45 1.60 -1.18 3.69
C LEU A 45 0.51 -1.26 2.61
N ALA A 46 -0.39 -0.27 2.61
CA ALA A 46 -1.47 -0.14 1.64
C ALA A 46 -1.06 0.79 0.48
N GLY A 47 -0.46 0.21 -0.57
CA GLY A 47 -0.07 0.91 -1.80
C GLY A 47 -1.17 1.02 -2.87
N GLN A 48 -0.82 1.55 -4.05
CA GLN A 48 -1.75 1.67 -5.18
C GLN A 48 -1.87 0.35 -5.96
N ALA A 49 -0.93 0.07 -6.86
CA ALA A 49 -0.83 -1.15 -7.64
C ALA A 49 0.64 -1.38 -8.06
N PRO A 50 1.03 -2.59 -8.49
CA PRO A 50 2.31 -2.84 -9.12
C PRO A 50 2.57 -1.92 -10.32
N GLY A 51 3.81 -1.44 -10.44
CA GLY A 51 4.34 -0.91 -11.70
C GLY A 51 5.00 -1.99 -12.56
N THR A 52 5.56 -1.63 -13.71
CA THR A 52 6.16 -2.58 -14.67
C THR A 52 7.25 -3.46 -14.04
N LYS A 53 8.16 -2.89 -13.24
CA LYS A 53 9.24 -3.65 -12.59
C LYS A 53 8.71 -4.67 -11.58
N VAL A 54 7.71 -4.29 -10.79
CA VAL A 54 7.02 -5.16 -9.82
C VAL A 54 6.25 -6.26 -10.55
N HIS A 55 5.63 -5.95 -11.67
CA HIS A 55 4.97 -6.96 -12.51
C HIS A 55 5.97 -7.98 -13.07
N LEU A 56 7.16 -7.54 -13.48
CA LEU A 56 8.20 -8.43 -13.99
C LEU A 56 8.91 -9.24 -12.90
N SER A 57 9.13 -8.67 -11.71
CA SER A 57 9.76 -9.37 -10.59
C SER A 57 8.80 -10.30 -9.85
N GLY A 58 7.52 -9.92 -9.76
CA GLY A 58 6.53 -10.58 -8.90
C GLY A 58 6.66 -10.25 -7.41
N MET A 59 7.54 -9.29 -7.06
CA MET A 59 7.81 -8.89 -5.69
C MET A 59 7.42 -7.43 -5.49
N PRO A 60 6.68 -7.08 -4.42
CA PRO A 60 6.27 -5.70 -4.18
C PRO A 60 7.48 -4.76 -4.06
N PHE A 61 7.36 -3.51 -4.49
CA PHE A 61 8.37 -2.47 -4.19
C PHE A 61 9.83 -2.82 -4.57
N THR A 62 10.03 -3.57 -5.66
CA THR A 62 11.35 -3.81 -6.28
C THR A 62 11.79 -2.71 -7.25
N ASP A 63 11.23 -1.50 -7.12
CA ASP A 63 11.54 -0.35 -7.96
C ASP A 63 12.01 0.85 -7.11
N ALA A 64 12.31 1.95 -7.77
CA ALA A 64 12.81 3.16 -7.11
C ALA A 64 11.80 3.77 -6.11
N SER A 65 10.50 3.49 -6.28
CA SER A 65 9.48 3.90 -5.31
C SER A 65 9.61 3.06 -4.03
N GLY A 66 9.95 1.78 -4.17
CA GLY A 66 10.30 0.91 -3.04
C GLY A 66 11.55 1.31 -2.30
N ASP A 67 12.62 1.69 -3.00
CA ASP A 67 13.85 2.20 -2.38
C ASP A 67 13.56 3.44 -1.52
N ARG A 68 12.78 4.36 -2.08
CA ARG A 68 12.36 5.57 -1.36
C ARG A 68 11.47 5.24 -0.16
N LEU A 69 10.54 4.29 -0.30
CA LEU A 69 9.67 3.88 0.81
C LEU A 69 10.48 3.29 1.96
N ARG A 70 11.44 2.38 1.69
CA ARG A 70 12.34 1.82 2.71
C ARG A 70 13.13 2.92 3.42
N SER A 71 13.64 3.89 2.66
CA SER A 71 14.34 5.06 3.22
C SER A 71 13.43 5.90 4.13
N TRP A 72 12.16 6.12 3.76
CA TRP A 72 11.19 6.81 4.61
C TRP A 72 10.92 6.05 5.90
N LEU A 73 10.67 4.75 5.80
CA LEU A 73 10.42 3.86 6.95
C LEU A 73 11.64 3.67 7.84
N GLY A 74 12.85 3.92 7.33
CA GLY A 74 14.10 3.73 8.07
C GLY A 74 14.42 2.26 8.33
N VAL A 75 14.15 1.39 7.36
CA VAL A 75 14.30 -0.07 7.47
C VAL A 75 15.19 -0.62 6.36
N THR A 76 15.81 -1.77 6.61
CA THR A 76 16.59 -2.50 5.59
C THR A 76 15.67 -3.22 4.60
N SER A 77 16.26 -3.80 3.55
CA SER A 77 15.50 -4.63 2.61
C SER A 77 14.99 -5.91 3.27
N GLU A 78 15.82 -6.52 4.13
CA GLU A 78 15.49 -7.74 4.87
C GLU A 78 14.31 -7.48 5.80
N GLU A 79 14.36 -6.40 6.58
CA GLU A 79 13.26 -6.01 7.47
C GLU A 79 11.97 -5.72 6.69
N PHE A 80 12.07 -5.06 5.53
CA PHE A 80 10.91 -4.67 4.74
C PHE A 80 10.16 -5.87 4.14
N TYR A 81 10.86 -6.95 3.79
CA TYR A 81 10.27 -8.15 3.20
C TYR A 81 10.04 -9.27 4.21
N ASP A 82 10.41 -9.06 5.48
CA ASP A 82 10.08 -9.97 6.58
C ASP A 82 8.57 -9.91 6.86
N THR A 83 7.90 -11.04 6.61
CA THR A 83 6.46 -11.15 6.79
C THR A 83 6.05 -11.11 8.25
N ASP A 84 6.96 -11.28 9.22
CA ASP A 84 6.64 -11.06 10.63
C ASP A 84 6.61 -9.58 11.02
N LYS A 85 7.17 -8.71 10.18
CA LYS A 85 7.27 -7.26 10.41
C LYS A 85 6.25 -6.48 9.60
N PHE A 86 6.15 -6.79 8.30
CA PHE A 86 5.28 -6.05 7.38
C PHE A 86 4.34 -6.97 6.59
N SER A 87 3.10 -6.52 6.49
CA SER A 87 2.18 -6.97 5.45
C SER A 87 2.15 -5.96 4.30
N ILE A 88 2.22 -6.41 3.05
CA ILE A 88 2.16 -5.58 1.85
C ILE A 88 0.96 -5.97 1.00
N VAL A 89 -0.10 -5.17 1.07
CA VAL A 89 -1.33 -5.42 0.30
C VAL A 89 -1.76 -4.12 -0.39
N PRO A 90 -1.44 -3.93 -1.69
CA PRO A 90 -1.86 -2.76 -2.45
C PRO A 90 -3.37 -2.77 -2.76
N MET A 91 -3.92 -1.68 -3.28
CA MET A 91 -5.34 -1.60 -3.65
C MET A 91 -5.68 -2.38 -4.92
N GLY A 92 -4.73 -2.50 -5.86
CA GLY A 92 -4.78 -3.39 -7.00
C GLY A 92 -3.58 -4.32 -7.00
N PHE A 93 -3.77 -5.61 -7.30
CA PHE A 93 -2.70 -6.60 -7.24
C PHE A 93 -1.98 -6.83 -8.55
N CYS A 94 -2.54 -6.42 -9.68
CA CYS A 94 -1.92 -6.54 -11.00
C CYS A 94 -1.49 -5.15 -11.51
N PHE A 95 -0.44 -5.13 -12.33
CA PHE A 95 -0.07 -3.93 -13.08
C PHE A 95 -1.24 -3.52 -13.99
N PRO A 96 -1.72 -2.28 -13.90
CA PRO A 96 -2.90 -1.85 -14.64
C PRO A 96 -2.59 -1.35 -16.05
N GLY A 97 -1.31 -1.35 -16.47
CA GLY A 97 -0.83 -0.71 -17.69
C GLY A 97 -0.35 0.72 -17.44
N GLN A 98 0.05 1.41 -18.51
CA GLN A 98 0.55 2.78 -18.48
C GLN A 98 -0.30 3.73 -19.34
N ASP A 99 -0.36 4.99 -18.93
CA ASP A 99 -0.85 6.09 -19.74
C ASP A 99 0.16 6.44 -20.87
N ALA A 100 -0.26 7.28 -21.80
CA ALA A 100 0.57 7.72 -22.93
C ALA A 100 1.84 8.49 -22.52
N LYS A 101 1.95 8.92 -21.25
CA LYS A 101 3.09 9.62 -20.67
C LYS A 101 3.97 8.69 -19.81
N GLY A 102 3.76 7.38 -19.89
CA GLY A 102 4.50 6.37 -19.14
C GLY A 102 4.19 6.33 -17.64
N GLY A 103 3.04 6.88 -17.23
CA GLY A 103 2.54 6.78 -15.86
C GLY A 103 1.71 5.54 -15.65
N ASP A 104 1.94 4.82 -14.57
CA ASP A 104 1.09 3.66 -14.25
C ASP A 104 -0.37 4.11 -14.07
N LEU A 105 -1.27 3.37 -14.70
CA LEU A 105 -2.71 3.58 -14.59
C LEU A 105 -3.18 3.35 -13.15
N PRO A 106 -4.38 3.83 -12.77
CA PRO A 106 -4.90 3.60 -11.43
C PRO A 106 -5.19 2.10 -11.16
N PRO A 107 -5.23 1.68 -9.88
CA PRO A 107 -5.57 0.31 -9.52
C PRO A 107 -6.95 -0.07 -10.06
N ARG A 108 -7.06 -1.31 -10.53
CA ARG A 108 -8.31 -1.90 -11.02
C ARG A 108 -9.35 -1.97 -9.89
N ARG A 109 -10.54 -1.40 -10.12
CA ARG A 109 -11.59 -1.23 -9.09
C ARG A 109 -12.11 -2.56 -8.57
N GLU A 110 -12.23 -3.54 -9.46
CA GLU A 110 -12.66 -4.91 -9.17
C GLU A 110 -11.77 -5.60 -8.13
N CYS A 111 -10.49 -5.22 -8.03
CA CYS A 111 -9.52 -5.90 -7.18
C CYS A 111 -9.79 -5.68 -5.69
N ALA A 112 -9.95 -4.43 -5.26
CA ALA A 112 -10.24 -4.10 -3.88
C ALA A 112 -11.62 -4.64 -3.44
N LEU A 113 -12.61 -4.54 -4.33
CA LEU A 113 -13.97 -5.06 -4.07
C LEU A 113 -13.97 -6.58 -3.85
N ALA A 114 -13.19 -7.34 -4.63
CA ALA A 114 -13.14 -8.79 -4.52
C ALA A 114 -12.36 -9.27 -3.29
N TRP A 115 -11.26 -8.59 -2.92
CA TRP A 115 -10.26 -9.20 -2.05
C TRP A 115 -9.92 -8.42 -0.79
N ARG A 116 -10.19 -7.11 -0.72
CA ARG A 116 -9.67 -6.28 0.38
C ARG A 116 -10.27 -6.66 1.72
N ALA A 117 -11.59 -6.75 1.82
CA ALA A 117 -12.27 -7.08 3.08
C ALA A 117 -11.93 -8.51 3.58
N PRO A 118 -11.96 -9.57 2.75
CA PRO A 118 -11.56 -10.90 3.18
C PRO A 118 -10.11 -10.98 3.68
N LEU A 119 -9.17 -10.28 3.02
CA LEU A 119 -7.78 -10.22 3.48
C LEU A 119 -7.66 -9.52 4.84
N MET A 120 -8.30 -8.36 5.00
CA MET A 120 -8.27 -7.61 6.28
C MET A 120 -8.86 -8.43 7.44
N ALA A 121 -9.94 -9.17 7.18
CA ALA A 121 -10.58 -10.02 8.20
C ALA A 121 -9.66 -11.14 8.72
N LEU A 122 -8.70 -11.59 7.91
CA LEU A 122 -7.72 -12.62 8.27
C LEU A 122 -6.39 -12.05 8.78
N MET A 123 -6.30 -10.72 8.95
CA MET A 123 -5.14 -10.03 9.53
C MET A 123 -5.56 -9.09 10.69
N PRO A 124 -6.28 -9.60 11.71
CA PRO A 124 -6.81 -8.76 12.79
C PRO A 124 -5.73 -8.17 13.71
N GLN A 125 -4.51 -8.71 13.67
CA GLN A 125 -3.37 -8.23 14.45
C GLN A 125 -2.75 -6.94 13.91
N ILE A 126 -3.14 -6.50 12.72
CA ILE A 126 -2.70 -5.22 12.16
C ILE A 126 -3.25 -4.10 13.04
N ASP A 127 -2.36 -3.29 13.61
CA ASP A 127 -2.71 -2.12 14.43
C ASP A 127 -2.27 -0.79 13.78
N LEU A 128 -1.51 -0.86 12.69
CA LEU A 128 -1.09 0.30 11.88
C LEU A 128 -1.27 0.04 10.39
N VAL A 129 -2.05 0.88 9.72
CA VAL A 129 -2.14 0.95 8.25
C VAL A 129 -1.42 2.19 7.73
N LEU A 130 -0.38 2.01 6.93
CA LEU A 130 0.21 3.08 6.14
C LEU A 130 -0.53 3.18 4.80
N THR A 131 -1.35 4.23 4.65
CA THR A 131 -2.09 4.47 3.40
C THR A 131 -1.24 5.30 2.43
N ILE A 132 -0.69 4.64 1.42
CA ILE A 132 0.28 5.22 0.48
C ILE A 132 -0.45 5.66 -0.79
N GLY A 133 -0.72 6.96 -0.87
CA GLY A 133 -1.43 7.59 -1.99
C GLY A 133 -2.96 7.56 -1.85
N SER A 134 -3.63 8.32 -2.74
CA SER A 134 -5.05 8.65 -2.63
C SER A 134 -6.00 7.45 -2.68
N TYR A 135 -5.68 6.38 -3.43
CA TYR A 135 -6.53 5.19 -3.52
C TYR A 135 -6.59 4.43 -2.18
N ALA A 136 -5.44 4.26 -1.52
CA ALA A 136 -5.39 3.63 -0.21
C ALA A 136 -6.05 4.51 0.85
N GLN A 137 -5.79 5.83 0.82
CA GLN A 137 -6.45 6.78 1.73
C GLN A 137 -7.96 6.75 1.55
N SER A 138 -8.47 6.77 0.31
CA SER A 138 -9.91 6.74 0.04
C SER A 138 -10.60 5.49 0.59
N TRP A 139 -9.91 4.35 0.63
CA TRP A 139 -10.47 3.10 1.15
C TRP A 139 -10.45 3.06 2.68
N HIS A 140 -9.29 3.29 3.29
CA HIS A 140 -9.09 3.04 4.72
C HIS A 140 -9.53 4.19 5.62
N MET A 141 -9.64 5.40 5.09
CA MET A 141 -9.88 6.58 5.93
C MET A 141 -11.35 7.03 5.90
N GLY A 142 -12.10 6.69 4.84
CA GLY A 142 -13.50 7.11 4.72
C GLY A 142 -13.68 8.60 5.02
N ALA A 143 -14.46 8.93 6.04
CA ALA A 143 -14.74 10.31 6.47
C ALA A 143 -13.55 11.04 7.11
N THR A 144 -12.49 10.35 7.54
CA THR A 144 -11.29 11.00 8.11
C THR A 144 -10.37 11.57 7.02
N ARG A 145 -10.55 11.16 5.76
CA ARG A 145 -9.83 11.72 4.61
C ARG A 145 -10.21 13.19 4.39
N ARG A 146 -9.23 14.01 4.00
CA ARG A 146 -9.45 15.41 3.60
C ARG A 146 -9.68 15.53 2.08
N PRO A 147 -10.16 16.67 1.57
CA PRO A 147 -10.51 16.83 0.15
C PRO A 147 -9.37 16.44 -0.81
N SER A 148 -8.13 16.82 -0.47
CA SER A 148 -6.94 16.49 -1.27
C SER A 148 -5.94 15.54 -0.57
N LEU A 149 -5.04 14.95 -1.36
CA LEU A 149 -3.89 14.18 -0.85
C LEU A 149 -3.04 15.04 0.09
N THR A 150 -2.70 16.26 -0.32
CA THR A 150 -1.85 17.16 0.46
C THR A 150 -2.48 17.49 1.80
N GLU A 151 -3.76 17.87 1.83
CA GLU A 151 -4.44 18.17 3.09
C GLU A 151 -4.54 16.94 3.99
N THR A 152 -4.78 15.76 3.41
CA THR A 152 -4.86 14.51 4.17
C THR A 152 -3.53 14.17 4.83
N VAL A 153 -2.42 14.26 4.09
CA VAL A 153 -1.08 14.00 4.65
C VAL A 153 -0.67 15.11 5.62
N LYS A 154 -1.02 16.37 5.36
CA LYS A 154 -0.69 17.50 6.25
C LYS A 154 -1.37 17.38 7.60
N ASP A 155 -2.58 16.84 7.64
CA ASP A 155 -3.38 16.65 8.86
C ASP A 155 -3.11 15.32 9.58
N TRP A 156 -1.96 14.69 9.31
CA TRP A 156 -1.63 13.36 9.84
C TRP A 156 -1.69 13.28 11.37
N ARG A 157 -1.38 14.35 12.11
CA ARG A 157 -1.45 14.38 13.58
C ARG A 157 -2.88 14.23 14.09
N THR A 158 -3.81 15.02 13.55
CA THR A 158 -5.23 14.93 13.90
C THR A 158 -5.79 13.54 13.59
N ILE A 159 -5.39 12.97 12.45
CA ILE A 159 -5.78 11.61 12.04
C ILE A 159 -5.20 10.57 12.99
N TRP A 160 -3.94 10.73 13.40
CA TRP A 160 -3.26 9.83 14.32
C TRP A 160 -3.87 9.86 15.73
N ASP A 161 -4.17 11.05 16.25
CA ASP A 161 -4.67 11.27 17.61
C ASP A 161 -6.16 10.90 17.76
N ALA A 162 -6.86 10.70 16.64
CA ALA A 162 -8.25 10.24 16.66
C ALA A 162 -8.39 8.90 17.42
N PRO A 163 -9.44 8.75 18.25
CA PRO A 163 -9.69 7.53 18.99
C PRO A 163 -10.08 6.41 18.02
N ALA A 164 -9.16 5.47 17.80
CA ALA A 164 -9.37 4.29 16.97
C ALA A 164 -8.47 3.15 17.47
N SER A 165 -8.98 1.92 17.42
CA SER A 165 -8.20 0.71 17.71
C SER A 165 -7.16 0.41 16.63
N LEU A 166 -7.47 0.79 15.38
CA LEU A 166 -6.57 0.71 14.24
C LEU A 166 -6.01 2.10 13.93
N LYS A 167 -4.68 2.27 14.03
CA LYS A 167 -4.02 3.51 13.62
C LYS A 167 -3.86 3.56 12.11
N VAL A 168 -4.05 4.75 11.54
CA VAL A 168 -3.86 5.00 10.12
C VAL A 168 -2.93 6.19 9.95
N LEU A 169 -1.87 6.03 9.16
CA LEU A 169 -0.94 7.12 8.86
C LEU A 169 -0.89 7.37 7.33
N PRO A 170 -1.35 8.54 6.86
CA PRO A 170 -1.39 8.86 5.44
C PRO A 170 -0.02 9.29 4.91
N LEU A 171 0.40 8.68 3.80
CA LEU A 171 1.63 9.01 3.09
C LEU A 171 1.32 9.39 1.62
N PRO A 172 2.09 10.28 1.01
CA PRO A 172 2.07 10.44 -0.44
C PRO A 172 2.67 9.18 -1.10
N HIS A 173 2.45 9.01 -2.41
CA HIS A 173 3.12 7.92 -3.14
C HIS A 173 4.63 8.18 -3.25
N PRO A 174 5.52 7.19 -3.04
CA PRO A 174 6.98 7.38 -3.10
C PRO A 174 7.55 7.48 -4.54
N SER A 175 6.72 7.83 -5.52
CA SER A 175 7.17 8.00 -6.91
C SER A 175 8.01 9.26 -7.07
N TRP A 176 8.95 9.23 -8.01
CA TRP A 176 9.71 10.41 -8.44
C TRP A 176 8.82 11.58 -8.88
N ARG A 177 7.60 11.31 -9.35
CA ARG A 177 6.60 12.35 -9.70
C ARG A 177 6.23 13.23 -8.51
N ASN A 178 6.37 12.73 -7.28
CA ASN A 178 6.12 13.48 -6.05
C ASN A 178 7.34 14.24 -5.53
N SER A 179 8.50 14.23 -6.21
CA SER A 179 9.68 14.97 -5.75
C SER A 179 9.44 16.48 -5.68
N GLY A 180 8.65 17.05 -6.59
CA GLY A 180 8.25 18.46 -6.52
C GLY A 180 7.38 18.77 -5.30
N TRP A 181 6.45 17.86 -4.98
CA TRP A 181 5.60 17.97 -3.79
C TRP A 181 6.42 17.93 -2.49
N LEU A 182 7.40 17.04 -2.39
CA LEU A 182 8.28 16.93 -1.21
C LEU A 182 9.07 18.22 -0.97
N LYS A 183 9.62 18.82 -2.04
CA LYS A 183 10.33 20.11 -1.95
C LYS A 183 9.45 21.25 -1.44
N GLN A 184 8.16 21.24 -1.77
CA GLN A 184 7.19 22.23 -1.33
C GLN A 184 6.63 21.95 0.08
N ASN A 185 6.87 20.75 0.62
CA ASN A 185 6.31 20.27 1.88
C ASN A 185 7.42 19.69 2.78
N PRO A 186 8.42 20.50 3.20
CA PRO A 186 9.58 20.01 3.96
C PRO A 186 9.20 19.40 5.32
N TRP A 187 8.06 19.80 5.88
CA TRP A 187 7.47 19.20 7.10
C TRP A 187 7.24 17.69 6.97
N PHE A 188 7.06 17.16 5.75
CA PHE A 188 6.94 15.71 5.55
C PHE A 188 8.21 15.01 6.04
N GLU A 189 9.39 15.49 5.62
CA GLU A 189 10.67 14.89 5.99
C GLU A 189 11.11 15.27 7.40
N MET A 190 10.81 16.49 7.84
CA MET A 190 11.25 17.01 9.14
C MET A 190 10.38 16.55 10.31
N ASP A 191 9.07 16.35 10.09
CA ASP A 191 8.13 16.08 11.18
C ASP A 191 7.48 14.70 11.07
N LEU A 192 6.93 14.37 9.89
CA LEU A 192 6.20 13.11 9.71
C LEU A 192 7.15 11.92 9.68
N LEU A 193 8.25 11.96 8.91
CA LEU A 193 9.15 10.81 8.79
C LEU A 193 9.83 10.40 10.10
N PRO A 194 10.32 11.30 10.97
CA PRO A 194 10.86 10.91 12.27
C PRO A 194 9.81 10.23 13.15
N PHE A 195 8.58 10.75 13.16
CA PHE A 195 7.46 10.14 13.86
C PHE A 195 7.15 8.73 13.32
N LEU A 196 7.00 8.60 11.99
CA LEU A 196 6.78 7.33 11.32
C LEU A 196 7.85 6.30 11.71
N ARG A 197 9.13 6.67 11.66
CA ARG A 197 10.24 5.75 12.00
C ARG A 197 10.16 5.25 13.44
N SER A 198 9.77 6.10 14.38
CA SER A 198 9.54 5.71 15.77
C SER A 198 8.42 4.66 15.87
N GLU A 199 7.31 4.90 15.19
CA GLU A 199 6.17 3.98 15.17
C GLU A 199 6.48 2.65 14.48
N ILE A 200 7.33 2.66 13.46
CA ILE A 200 7.83 1.44 12.82
C ILE A 200 8.69 0.64 13.80
N ARG A 201 9.70 1.26 14.41
CA ARG A 201 10.62 0.56 15.33
C ARG A 201 9.88 -0.07 16.51
N TYR A 202 8.95 0.66 17.11
CA TYR A 202 8.10 0.13 18.19
C TYR A 202 7.33 -1.17 17.84
N ARG A 203 7.09 -1.44 16.55
CA ARG A 203 6.32 -2.61 16.10
C ARG A 203 7.16 -3.76 15.56
N ILE A 204 8.39 -3.49 15.12
CA ILE A 204 9.23 -4.48 14.45
C ILE A 204 10.46 -4.91 15.25
N ASP A 205 10.75 -4.20 16.34
CA ASP A 205 11.77 -4.54 17.35
C ASP A 205 11.09 -5.22 18.56
#